data_AF-A0AAI8PQ62-F1
#
_entry.id   AF-A0AAI8PQ62-F1
#
_cell.length_a   1.000
_cell.length_b   1.000
_cell.length_c   1.000
_cell.angle_alpha   90.00
_cell.angle_beta   90.00
_cell.angle_gamma   90.00
#
_symmetry.space_group_name_H-M   'P 1'
#
loop_
_entity.id
_entity.type
_entity.pdbx_description
1 polymer ?
#
loop_
_entity_poly.entity_id
_entity_poly.type
_entity_poly.pdbx_seq_one_letter_code
_entity_poly.pdbx_strand_id
1 'polypeptide(L)'
;MALLQTFMRYASRKPPSGSTHSLKIDDAIFYIDWIVTSAVALGYSMVTVTMDGDPKTQIETPTVVVALLVLVVGVAMLPPLVRDTCYDATGKIKGWWHVVVLDLIGLTFLASSVVAGVKTYGS
;
A
#
# COMPACT_ATOMS: atom_id res chain seq x y z
N MET A 1 23.91 4.17 -2.29
CA MET A 1 23.37 5.56 -2.25
C MET A 1 22.45 5.89 -3.42
N ALA A 2 22.80 5.58 -4.68
CA ALA A 2 21.97 5.88 -5.84
C ALA A 2 20.54 5.29 -5.77
N LEU A 3 20.39 4.01 -5.38
CA LEU A 3 19.10 3.35 -5.21
C LEU A 3 18.20 4.04 -4.18
N LEU A 4 18.77 4.43 -3.03
CA LEU A 4 18.02 5.13 -1.98
C LEU A 4 17.59 6.53 -2.43
N GLN A 5 18.42 7.24 -3.17
CA GLN A 5 18.07 8.54 -3.76
C GLN A 5 16.98 8.42 -4.82
N THR A 6 17.05 7.40 -5.68
CA THR A 6 16.01 7.10 -6.66
C THR A 6 14.70 6.79 -5.95
N PHE A 7 14.73 5.91 -4.95
CA PHE A 7 13.57 5.57 -4.13
C PHE A 7 12.99 6.81 -3.43
N MET A 8 13.82 7.63 -2.78
CA MET A 8 13.36 8.86 -2.12
C MET A 8 12.75 9.86 -3.11
N ARG A 9 13.30 10.00 -4.33
CA ARG A 9 12.70 10.84 -5.38
C ARG A 9 11.35 10.31 -5.84
N TYR A 10 11.22 8.99 -5.91
CA TYR A 10 10.03 8.29 -6.37
C TYR A 10 8.92 8.28 -5.32
N ALA A 11 9.29 8.11 -4.05
CA ALA A 11 8.40 8.20 -2.89
C ALA A 11 8.07 9.66 -2.53
N SER A 12 8.97 10.61 -2.80
CA SER A 12 8.66 12.03 -2.65
C SER A 12 7.61 12.36 -3.70
N ARG A 13 6.40 12.69 -3.24
CA ARG A 13 5.31 13.23 -4.07
C ARG A 13 5.68 14.57 -4.75
N LYS A 14 6.96 14.94 -4.80
CA LYS A 14 7.46 16.11 -5.53
C LYS A 14 7.53 15.75 -7.01
N PRO A 15 6.76 16.45 -7.84
CA PRO A 15 6.88 16.27 -9.26
C PRO A 15 8.25 16.79 -9.76
N PRO A 16 8.75 16.28 -10.89
CA PRO A 16 9.92 16.85 -11.56
C PRO A 16 9.72 18.34 -11.82
N SER A 17 10.82 19.08 -11.77
CA SER A 17 10.90 20.50 -12.14
C SER A 17 10.16 20.77 -13.45
N GLY A 18 9.08 21.55 -13.40
CA GLY A 18 8.28 21.95 -14.57
C GLY A 18 6.89 21.32 -14.68
N SER A 19 6.55 20.31 -13.87
CA SER A 19 5.18 19.78 -13.81
C SER A 19 4.57 20.03 -12.42
N THR A 20 3.48 20.78 -12.34
CA THR A 20 2.68 20.92 -11.11
C THR A 20 1.80 19.68 -10.94
N HIS A 21 2.39 18.56 -10.56
CA HIS A 21 1.67 17.29 -10.32
C HIS A 21 1.76 16.90 -8.85
N SER A 22 0.86 17.44 -8.04
CA SER A 22 0.51 16.89 -6.74
C SER A 22 -0.82 16.18 -6.87
N LEU A 23 -0.92 14.93 -6.40
CA LEU A 23 -2.21 14.23 -6.18
C LEU A 23 -3.17 15.22 -5.49
N LYS A 24 -4.34 15.48 -6.09
CA LYS A 24 -5.34 16.31 -5.41
C LYS A 24 -6.12 15.43 -4.45
N ILE A 25 -6.47 15.99 -3.30
CA ILE A 25 -7.27 15.29 -2.29
C ILE A 25 -8.65 14.90 -2.84
N ASP A 26 -9.12 15.64 -3.85
CA ASP A 26 -10.42 15.44 -4.51
C ASP A 26 -10.42 14.32 -5.56
N ASP A 27 -9.27 13.72 -5.89
CA ASP A 27 -9.18 12.72 -6.96
C ASP A 27 -9.75 11.34 -6.57
N ALA A 28 -10.31 11.21 -5.35
CA ALA A 28 -10.92 10.00 -4.80
C ALA A 28 -10.02 8.75 -4.92
N ILE A 29 -8.72 8.96 -4.73
CA ILE A 29 -7.69 7.92 -4.80
C ILE A 29 -7.47 7.38 -3.38
N PHE A 30 -8.13 6.27 -3.05
CA PHE A 30 -8.17 5.73 -1.70
C PHE A 30 -7.13 4.63 -1.45
N TYR A 31 -6.43 4.16 -2.49
CA TYR A 31 -5.42 3.10 -2.34
C TYR A 31 -4.39 3.40 -1.23
N ILE A 32 -4.01 4.68 -1.01
CA ILE A 32 -3.03 5.05 0.01
C ILE A 32 -3.58 4.74 1.40
N ASP A 33 -4.80 5.20 1.67
CA ASP A 33 -5.46 4.96 2.95
C ASP A 33 -5.60 3.46 3.19
N TRP A 34 -6.02 2.71 2.17
CA TRP A 34 -6.19 1.26 2.28
C TRP A 34 -4.87 0.52 2.50
N ILE A 35 -3.80 0.88 1.81
CA ILE A 35 -2.47 0.30 2.01
C ILE A 35 -1.94 0.63 3.41
N VAL A 36 -2.08 1.88 3.87
CA VAL A 36 -1.64 2.28 5.22
C VAL A 36 -2.45 1.54 6.28
N THR A 37 -3.78 1.45 6.13
CA THR A 37 -4.62 0.67 7.04
C THR A 37 -4.21 -0.81 7.03
N SER A 38 -3.94 -1.39 5.85
CA SER A 38 -3.48 -2.78 5.70
C SER A 38 -2.17 -3.03 6.44
N ALA A 39 -1.20 -2.13 6.25
CA ALA A 39 0.11 -2.16 6.87
C ALA A 39 0.02 -2.08 8.40
N VAL A 40 -0.77 -1.13 8.91
CA VAL A 40 -0.96 -0.94 10.35
C VAL A 40 -1.70 -2.14 10.97
N ALA A 41 -2.75 -2.63 10.32
CA ALA A 41 -3.51 -3.79 10.79
C ALA A 41 -2.63 -5.05 10.87
N LEU A 42 -1.84 -5.34 9.83
CA LEU A 42 -0.90 -6.46 9.84
C LEU A 42 0.19 -6.29 10.89
N GLY A 43 0.81 -5.11 10.98
CA GLY A 43 1.85 -4.82 11.96
C GLY A 43 1.34 -5.00 13.40
N TYR A 44 0.15 -4.50 13.69
CA TYR A 44 -0.51 -4.67 14.99
C TYR A 44 -0.79 -6.15 15.29
N SER A 45 -1.30 -6.89 14.30
CA SER A 45 -1.56 -8.34 14.41
C SER A 45 -0.29 -9.13 14.74
N MET A 46 0.84 -8.78 14.14
CA MET A 46 2.11 -9.44 14.44
C MET A 46 2.66 -9.10 15.83
N VAL A 47 2.56 -7.83 16.25
CA VAL A 47 3.06 -7.39 17.57
C VAL A 47 2.29 -8.06 18.70
N THR A 48 0.98 -8.03 18.63
CA THR A 48 0.10 -8.66 19.63
C THR A 48 0.32 -10.17 19.76
N VAL A 49 0.42 -10.90 18.65
CA VAL A 49 0.74 -12.34 18.66
C VAL A 49 2.10 -12.60 19.32
N THR A 50 3.07 -11.72 19.06
CA THR A 50 4.39 -11.79 19.71
C THR A 50 4.31 -11.49 21.21
N MET A 51 3.41 -10.59 21.63
CA MET A 51 3.22 -10.21 23.04
C MET A 51 2.44 -11.25 23.85
N ASP A 52 1.50 -11.97 23.23
CA ASP A 52 0.72 -13.01 23.90
C ASP A 52 1.60 -14.20 24.31
N GLY A 53 2.74 -14.40 23.64
CA GLY A 53 3.81 -15.30 24.08
C GLY A 53 3.45 -16.78 24.10
N ASP A 54 2.26 -17.16 23.61
CA ASP A 54 1.84 -18.56 23.50
C ASP A 54 2.61 -19.23 22.35
N PRO A 55 3.42 -20.28 22.63
CA PRO A 55 4.20 -20.98 21.61
C PRO A 55 3.34 -21.67 20.54
N LYS A 56 2.03 -21.82 20.74
CA LYS A 56 1.09 -22.38 19.76
C LYS A 56 0.64 -21.36 18.72
N THR A 57 0.71 -20.06 19.02
CA THR A 57 0.36 -18.98 18.10
C THR A 57 1.55 -18.67 17.20
N GLN A 58 1.90 -19.64 16.35
CA GLN A 58 2.94 -19.45 15.35
C GLN A 58 2.38 -18.67 14.17
N ILE A 59 3.00 -17.54 13.85
CA ILE A 59 2.67 -16.80 12.63
C ILE A 59 3.19 -17.62 11.46
N GLU A 60 2.27 -18.12 10.62
CA GLU A 60 2.64 -18.86 9.43
C GLU A 60 3.54 -17.98 8.53
N THR A 61 4.66 -18.55 8.05
CA THR A 61 5.60 -17.83 7.16
C THR A 61 4.93 -17.17 5.96
N PRO A 62 3.94 -17.78 5.28
CA PRO A 62 3.18 -17.12 4.22
C PRO A 62 2.52 -15.80 4.64
N THR A 63 2.00 -15.71 5.85
CA THR A 63 1.37 -14.48 6.38
C THR A 63 2.38 -13.34 6.49
N VAL A 64 3.58 -13.63 6.99
CA VAL A 64 4.69 -12.66 7.07
C VAL A 64 5.13 -12.21 5.68
N VAL A 65 5.28 -13.16 4.75
CA VAL A 65 5.67 -12.86 3.36
C VAL A 65 4.63 -11.97 2.68
N VAL A 66 3.34 -12.27 2.82
CA VAL A 66 2.25 -11.45 2.29
C VAL A 66 2.29 -10.05 2.90
N ALA A 67 2.51 -9.92 4.21
CA ALA A 67 2.59 -8.63 4.87
C ALA A 67 3.74 -7.75 4.36
N LEU A 68 4.93 -8.35 4.19
CA LEU A 68 6.08 -7.66 3.60
C LEU A 68 5.82 -7.25 2.15
N LEU A 69 5.16 -8.11 1.36
CA LEU A 69 4.79 -7.78 -0.01
C LEU A 69 3.78 -6.62 -0.07
N VAL A 70 2.76 -6.61 0.80
CA VAL A 70 1.78 -5.50 0.89
C VAL A 70 2.50 -4.18 1.20
N LEU A 71 3.45 -4.19 2.14
CA LEU A 71 4.24 -3.01 2.49
C LEU A 71 5.09 -2.52 1.33
N VAL A 72 5.86 -3.42 0.70
CA VAL A 72 6.77 -3.06 -0.40
C VAL A 72 5.98 -2.58 -1.61
N VAL A 73 4.98 -3.35 -2.06
CA VAL A 73 4.18 -3.00 -3.24
C VAL A 73 3.35 -1.75 -2.97
N GLY A 74 2.69 -1.68 -1.81
CA GLY A 74 1.85 -0.57 -1.40
C GLY A 74 2.58 0.76 -1.29
N VAL A 75 3.77 0.76 -0.68
CA VAL A 75 4.52 1.99 -0.41
C VAL A 75 5.47 2.35 -1.56
N ALA A 76 6.06 1.37 -2.24
CA ALA A 76 7.07 1.63 -3.28
C ALA A 76 6.51 1.62 -4.71
N MET A 77 5.58 0.71 -5.03
CA MET A 77 5.16 0.45 -6.41
C MET A 77 3.82 1.11 -6.77
N LEU A 78 2.90 1.25 -5.83
CA LEU A 78 1.59 1.83 -6.08
C LEU A 78 1.61 3.35 -6.36
N PRO A 79 2.40 4.20 -5.66
CA PRO A 79 2.49 5.62 -5.99
C PRO A 79 2.84 5.99 -7.44
N PRO A 80 3.89 5.42 -8.04
CA PRO A 80 4.18 5.69 -9.45
C PRO A 80 3.18 5.05 -10.40
N LEU A 81 2.62 3.89 -10.03
CA LEU A 81 1.66 3.19 -10.86
C LEU A 81 0.41 4.06 -11.01
N VAL A 82 -0.10 4.58 -9.90
CA VAL A 82 -1.21 5.53 -9.88
C VAL A 82 -0.89 6.79 -10.68
N ARG A 83 0.32 7.33 -10.54
CA ARG A 83 0.74 8.48 -11.34
C ARG A 83 0.68 8.20 -12.84
N ASP A 84 1.25 7.08 -13.28
CA ASP A 84 1.39 6.78 -14.71
C ASP A 84 0.08 6.28 -15.33
N THR A 85 -0.74 5.55 -14.58
CA THR A 85 -2.00 4.97 -15.10
C THR A 85 -3.19 5.90 -14.93
N CYS A 86 -3.32 6.62 -13.81
CA CYS A 86 -4.48 7.49 -13.58
C CYS A 86 -4.32 8.86 -14.23
N TYR A 87 -3.10 9.40 -14.36
CA TYR A 87 -2.89 10.77 -14.82
C TYR A 87 -2.28 10.83 -16.21
N ASP A 88 -2.67 11.86 -16.96
CA ASP A 88 -2.03 12.26 -18.22
C ASP A 88 -0.84 13.20 -17.97
N ALA A 89 -0.11 13.54 -19.04
CA ALA A 89 1.03 14.45 -18.96
C ALA A 89 0.65 15.87 -18.49
N THR A 90 -0.66 16.18 -18.45
CA THR A 90 -1.20 17.46 -17.98
C THR A 90 -1.68 17.40 -16.52
N GLY A 91 -1.65 16.22 -15.89
CA GLY A 91 -2.08 16.01 -14.51
C GLY A 91 -3.60 15.89 -14.37
N LYS A 92 -4.32 15.61 -15.46
CA LYS A 92 -5.74 15.27 -15.43
C LYS A 92 -5.92 13.77 -15.37
N ILE A 93 -7.00 13.33 -14.71
CA ILE A 93 -7.38 11.93 -14.69
C ILE A 93 -7.71 11.49 -16.12
N LYS A 94 -6.94 10.52 -16.66
CA LYS A 94 -7.13 9.94 -18.00
C LYS A 94 -8.52 9.34 -18.18
N GLY A 95 -9.05 8.77 -17.10
CA GLY A 95 -10.40 8.24 -17.03
C GLY A 95 -10.63 7.53 -15.70
N TRP A 96 -11.86 7.67 -15.17
CA TRP A 96 -12.26 7.13 -13.87
C TRP A 96 -12.09 5.61 -13.76
N TRP A 97 -12.10 4.88 -14.87
CA TRP A 97 -11.87 3.44 -14.85
C TRP A 97 -10.48 3.06 -14.30
N HIS A 98 -9.45 3.85 -14.57
CA HIS A 98 -8.09 3.60 -14.04
C HIS A 98 -8.04 3.77 -12.52
N VAL A 99 -8.78 4.76 -12.00
CA VAL A 99 -8.91 5.02 -10.56
C VAL A 99 -9.63 3.86 -9.88
N VAL A 100 -10.78 3.46 -10.42
CA VAL A 100 -11.58 2.33 -9.89
C VAL A 100 -10.76 1.03 -9.87
N VAL A 101 -10.03 0.72 -10.94
CA VAL A 101 -9.20 -0.50 -10.99
C VAL A 101 -8.09 -0.47 -9.93
N LEU A 102 -7.43 0.67 -9.73
CA LEU A 102 -6.36 0.77 -8.73
C LEU A 102 -6.88 0.74 -7.30
N ASP A 103 -8.04 1.36 -7.06
CA ASP A 103 -8.72 1.23 -5.79
C ASP A 103 -9.09 -0.24 -5.54
N LEU A 104 -9.71 -0.94 -6.49
CA LEU A 104 -10.01 -2.38 -6.34
C LEU A 104 -8.76 -3.19 -5.98
N ILE A 105 -7.61 -2.89 -6.57
CA ILE A 105 -6.32 -3.51 -6.19
C ILE A 105 -5.98 -3.17 -4.73
N GLY A 106 -6.04 -1.90 -4.31
CA GLY A 106 -5.84 -1.50 -2.92
C GLY A 106 -6.78 -2.21 -1.94
N LEU A 107 -8.04 -2.39 -2.33
CA LEU A 107 -9.04 -3.09 -1.54
C LEU A 107 -8.71 -4.57 -1.37
N THR A 108 -8.16 -5.24 -2.39
CA THR A 108 -7.72 -6.64 -2.25
C THR A 108 -6.59 -6.79 -1.24
N PHE A 109 -5.67 -5.84 -1.16
CA PHE A 109 -4.62 -5.84 -0.13
C PHE A 109 -5.23 -5.71 1.26
N LEU A 110 -6.16 -4.77 1.44
CA LEU A 110 -6.87 -4.58 2.70
C LEU A 110 -7.66 -5.82 3.13
N ALA A 111 -8.45 -6.40 2.22
CA ALA A 111 -9.19 -7.63 2.49
C ALA A 111 -8.25 -8.78 2.87
N SER A 112 -7.12 -8.92 2.19
CA SER A 112 -6.11 -9.95 2.49
C SER A 112 -5.50 -9.75 3.87
N SER A 113 -5.17 -8.51 4.25
CA SER A 113 -4.67 -8.15 5.57
C SER A 113 -5.67 -8.49 6.68
N VAL A 114 -6.95 -8.19 6.48
CA VAL A 114 -8.01 -8.52 7.44
C VAL A 114 -8.16 -10.05 7.58
N VAL A 115 -8.20 -10.79 6.48
CA VAL A 115 -8.29 -12.26 6.50
C VAL A 115 -7.08 -12.88 7.22
N ALA A 116 -5.88 -12.38 6.95
CA ALA A 116 -4.66 -12.82 7.63
C ALA A 116 -4.72 -12.54 9.13
N GLY A 117 -5.16 -11.34 9.53
CA GLY A 117 -5.38 -11.00 10.94
C GLY A 117 -6.36 -11.95 11.61
N VAL A 118 -7.56 -12.13 11.03
CA VAL A 118 -8.60 -13.03 11.58
C VAL A 118 -8.09 -14.46 11.74
N LYS A 119 -7.34 -14.99 10.77
CA LYS A 119 -6.75 -16.34 10.90
C LYS A 119 -5.70 -16.42 12.01
N THR A 120 -4.94 -15.35 12.23
CA THR A 120 -3.86 -15.35 13.22
C THR A 120 -4.39 -15.24 14.66
N TYR A 121 -5.53 -14.57 14.87
CA TYR A 121 -6.16 -14.46 16.21
C TYR A 121 -7.34 -15.41 16.47
N GLY A 122 -8.02 -15.86 15.42
CA GLY A 122 -9.18 -16.74 15.51
C GLY A 122 -8.84 -18.22 15.63
N SER A 123 -7.56 -18.56 15.62
CA SER A 123 -7.00 -19.90 15.84
C SER A 123 -6.49 -20.03 17.26
#